data_AF-A0A818LMY6-F1
#
_entry.id   AF-A0A818LMY6-F1
#
_cell.length_a   1.000
_cell.length_b   1.000
_cell.length_c   1.000
_cell.angle_alpha   90.00
_cell.angle_beta   90.00
_cell.angle_gamma   90.00
#
_symmetry.space_group_name_H-M   'P 1'
#
loop_
_entity.id
_entity.type
_entity.pdbx_description
1 polymer ?
#
loop_
_entity_poly.entity_id
_entity_poly.type
_entity_poly.pdbx_seq_one_letter_code
_entity_poly.pdbx_strand_id
1 'polypeptide(L)'
;MVRLPKSDFFALANPSSSSPLKDRSRWNLTESLSSILVKNTDLDALRLVNDLESLYEILSCTKKLADDIVTQVQIDTLEKFVSIIEYLIGNVENGDVLIKEYLFQSIIQTIGHSNNRIRKASQSALIRLFEMDQIKSDEIERDIIPSLCQLDRA
;
A
#
# COMPACT_ATOMS: atom_id res chain seq x y z
N MET A 1 43.71 -2.18 -27.02
CA MET A 1 42.60 -2.19 -28.00
C MET A 1 41.34 -2.64 -27.26
N VAL A 2 40.35 -1.77 -27.02
CA VAL A 2 39.21 -1.46 -27.93
C VAL A 2 38.29 -2.70 -27.99
N ARG A 3 36.98 -2.69 -27.69
CA ARG A 3 35.90 -1.69 -27.63
C ARG A 3 34.69 -2.37 -26.95
N LEU A 4 33.83 -1.60 -26.28
CA LEU A 4 32.41 -1.97 -26.12
C LEU A 4 31.67 -1.73 -27.44
N PRO A 5 30.54 -2.43 -27.68
CA PRO A 5 29.36 -1.75 -28.18
C PRO A 5 28.08 -2.04 -27.40
N LYS A 6 27.22 -1.03 -27.41
CA LYS A 6 25.84 -0.96 -26.89
C LYS A 6 24.87 -1.61 -27.87
N SER A 7 24.00 -2.49 -27.37
CA SER A 7 22.65 -2.84 -27.86
C SER A 7 22.25 -4.05 -27.01
N ASP A 8 21.33 -3.94 -26.05
CA ASP A 8 19.90 -3.90 -26.34
C ASP A 8 19.14 -2.97 -25.38
N PHE A 9 19.10 -1.69 -25.76
CA PHE A 9 17.92 -0.86 -25.52
C PHE A 9 16.84 -1.39 -26.48
N PHE A 10 15.67 -1.78 -25.98
CA PHE A 10 14.52 -2.35 -26.72
C PHE A 10 14.58 -3.85 -27.11
N ALA A 11 14.53 -4.73 -26.10
CA ALA A 11 13.83 -6.02 -26.25
C ALA A 11 12.45 -5.90 -25.59
N LEU A 12 11.55 -5.27 -26.36
CA LEU A 12 10.11 -5.46 -26.42
C LEU A 12 9.43 -6.07 -25.18
N ALA A 13 8.67 -5.20 -24.51
CA ALA A 13 7.44 -5.57 -23.82
C ALA A 13 6.67 -6.63 -24.62
N ASN A 14 6.42 -7.77 -23.99
CA ASN A 14 5.29 -8.62 -24.33
C ASN A 14 4.66 -9.12 -23.01
N PRO A 15 3.32 -9.21 -22.96
CA PRO A 15 2.53 -8.93 -21.78
C PRO A 15 1.98 -10.24 -21.24
N SER A 16 2.52 -10.69 -20.13
CA SER A 16 1.92 -11.77 -19.34
C SER A 16 2.15 -11.47 -17.87
N SER A 17 1.53 -10.36 -17.45
CA SER A 17 1.07 -10.07 -16.08
C SER A 17 1.52 -11.04 -14.98
N SER A 18 2.81 -11.04 -14.66
CA SER A 18 3.23 -11.39 -13.32
C SER A 18 3.03 -10.13 -12.50
N SER A 19 1.84 -10.00 -11.91
CA SER A 19 1.60 -9.05 -10.82
C SER A 19 2.81 -9.11 -9.89
N PRO A 20 3.43 -7.97 -9.52
CA PRO A 20 4.69 -8.01 -8.78
C PRO A 20 4.54 -8.62 -7.37
N LEU A 21 3.31 -8.90 -6.94
CA LEU A 21 2.95 -9.77 -5.82
C LEU A 21 3.42 -11.24 -6.00
N LYS A 22 3.71 -11.72 -7.21
CA LYS A 22 4.12 -13.11 -7.45
C LYS A 22 5.58 -13.40 -7.10
N ASP A 23 6.40 -12.37 -6.87
CA ASP A 23 7.81 -12.57 -6.51
C ASP A 23 7.96 -12.86 -5.00
N ARG A 24 7.62 -14.11 -4.64
CA ARG A 24 7.61 -14.67 -3.27
C ARG A 24 8.96 -14.59 -2.56
N SER A 25 10.06 -14.52 -3.31
CA SER A 25 11.41 -14.63 -2.77
C SER A 25 11.90 -13.36 -2.07
N ARG A 26 11.28 -12.22 -2.38
CA ARG A 26 11.72 -10.90 -1.90
C ARG A 26 11.23 -10.57 -0.49
N TRP A 27 10.18 -11.25 -0.04
CA TRP A 27 9.51 -11.01 1.23
C TRP A 27 9.52 -12.33 2.00
N ASN A 28 10.20 -12.41 3.14
CA ASN A 28 10.26 -13.60 4.00
C ASN A 28 8.87 -13.93 4.60
N LEU A 29 7.93 -14.32 3.75
CA LEU A 29 6.56 -14.68 4.07
C LEU A 29 6.45 -16.20 4.12
N THR A 30 5.64 -16.71 5.04
CA THR A 30 5.30 -18.14 5.02
C THR A 30 4.55 -18.48 3.71
N GLU A 31 4.70 -19.71 3.24
CA GLU A 31 4.11 -20.15 1.96
C GLU A 31 2.57 -20.07 1.97
N SER A 32 1.95 -20.20 3.16
CA SER A 32 0.51 -19.98 3.37
C SER A 32 0.12 -18.51 3.28
N LEU A 33 0.80 -17.59 3.98
CA LEU A 33 0.48 -16.16 3.95
C LEU A 33 0.71 -15.55 2.57
N SER A 34 1.79 -15.94 1.89
CA SER A 34 2.06 -15.49 0.51
C SER A 34 1.03 -16.02 -0.49
N SER A 35 0.60 -17.28 -0.37
CA SER A 35 -0.46 -17.84 -1.23
C SER A 35 -1.81 -17.13 -0.99
N ILE A 36 -2.11 -16.74 0.25
CA ILE A 36 -3.35 -16.03 0.62
C ILE A 36 -3.30 -14.57 0.15
N LEU A 37 -2.21 -13.84 0.37
CA LEU A 37 -2.04 -12.43 -0.07
C LEU A 37 -1.98 -12.28 -1.60
N VAL A 38 -1.48 -13.30 -2.31
CA VAL A 38 -1.39 -13.31 -3.78
C VAL A 38 -2.69 -13.77 -4.44
N LYS A 39 -3.48 -14.63 -3.78
CA LYS A 39 -4.74 -15.17 -4.34
C LYS A 39 -6.00 -14.47 -3.84
N ASN A 40 -5.94 -13.85 -2.67
CA ASN A 40 -7.05 -13.13 -2.08
C ASN A 40 -6.61 -11.70 -1.79
N THR A 41 -7.46 -10.75 -2.16
CA THR A 41 -7.45 -9.39 -1.65
C THR A 41 -7.08 -9.37 -0.17
N ASP A 42 -6.11 -8.55 0.26
CA ASP A 42 -5.57 -8.50 1.64
C ASP A 42 -6.68 -8.49 2.72
N LEU A 43 -7.85 -7.97 2.37
CA LEU A 43 -9.10 -8.02 3.14
C LEU A 43 -9.56 -9.44 3.52
N ASP A 44 -9.50 -10.40 2.62
CA ASP A 44 -9.95 -11.77 2.88
C ASP A 44 -8.92 -12.52 3.73
N ALA A 45 -7.64 -12.17 3.63
CA ALA A 45 -6.62 -12.63 4.57
C ALA A 45 -6.93 -12.13 5.97
N LEU A 46 -7.21 -10.84 6.12
CA LEU A 46 -7.61 -10.22 7.39
C LEU A 46 -8.86 -10.87 7.98
N ARG A 47 -9.88 -11.17 7.16
CA ARG A 47 -11.11 -11.84 7.59
C ARG A 47 -10.93 -13.28 8.07
N LEU A 48 -9.86 -13.95 7.66
CA LEU A 48 -9.57 -15.35 8.02
C LEU A 48 -8.68 -15.48 9.25
N VAL A 49 -8.06 -14.39 9.70
CA VAL A 49 -7.20 -14.36 10.88
C VAL A 49 -8.05 -14.19 12.14
N ASN A 50 -7.77 -15.02 13.14
CA ASN A 50 -8.44 -14.98 14.44
C ASN A 50 -7.48 -14.63 15.59
N ASP A 51 -6.22 -14.34 15.30
CA ASP A 51 -5.17 -14.01 16.27
C ASP A 51 -4.46 -12.69 15.94
N LEU A 52 -4.01 -11.97 16.97
CA LEU A 52 -3.40 -10.65 16.83
C LEU A 52 -2.01 -10.69 16.17
N GLU A 53 -1.25 -11.77 16.36
CA GLU A 53 0.10 -11.91 15.80
C GLU A 53 0.06 -11.94 14.27
N SER A 54 -0.79 -12.79 13.70
CA SER A 54 -1.00 -12.89 12.26
C SER A 54 -1.57 -11.59 11.67
N LEU A 55 -2.42 -10.88 12.43
CA LEU A 55 -2.94 -9.57 12.01
C LEU A 55 -1.80 -8.55 11.86
N TYR A 56 -0.90 -8.45 12.85
CA TYR A 56 0.24 -7.54 12.79
C TYR A 56 1.22 -7.90 11.68
N GLU A 57 1.45 -9.19 11.43
CA GLU A 57 2.27 -9.63 10.30
C GLU A 57 1.68 -9.20 8.95
N ILE A 58 0.37 -9.37 8.76
CA ILE A 58 -0.33 -8.95 7.55
C ILE A 58 -0.22 -7.43 7.38
N LEU A 59 -0.52 -6.63 8.42
CA LEU A 59 -0.43 -5.18 8.34
C LEU A 59 1.00 -4.68 8.07
N SER A 60 2.00 -5.33 8.68
CA SER A 60 3.41 -5.06 8.41
C SER A 60 3.79 -5.36 6.95
N CYS A 61 3.28 -6.46 6.40
CA CYS A 61 3.47 -6.80 4.99
C CYS A 61 2.75 -5.81 4.07
N THR A 62 1.50 -5.46 4.36
CA THR A 62 0.72 -4.48 3.61
C THR A 62 1.42 -3.13 3.54
N LYS A 63 1.98 -2.65 4.66
CA LYS A 63 2.81 -1.44 4.69
C LYS A 63 4.00 -1.53 3.74
N LYS A 64 4.76 -2.63 3.81
CA LYS A 64 5.93 -2.84 2.93
C LYS A 64 5.57 -2.88 1.45
N LEU A 65 4.42 -3.47 1.11
CA LEU A 65 3.93 -3.53 -0.27
C LEU A 65 3.43 -2.16 -0.76
N ALA A 66 2.81 -1.35 0.12
CA ALA A 66 2.42 0.02 -0.20
C ALA A 66 3.63 0.94 -0.45
N ASP A 67 4.80 0.59 0.09
CA ASP A 67 6.06 1.32 -0.10
C ASP A 67 7.01 0.62 -1.12
N ASP A 68 6.52 -0.35 -1.91
CA ASP A 68 7.35 -1.11 -2.86
C ASP A 68 7.84 -0.22 -4.02
N ILE A 69 9.04 -0.53 -4.53
CA ILE A 69 9.61 0.07 -5.73
C ILE A 69 8.78 -0.25 -6.98
N VAL A 70 8.04 -1.37 -6.99
CA VAL A 70 7.25 -1.78 -8.14
C VAL A 70 5.88 -1.11 -8.11
N THR A 71 5.71 -0.10 -8.96
CA THR A 71 4.51 0.77 -9.03
C THR A 71 3.20 -0.01 -9.08
N GLN A 72 3.13 -1.14 -9.78
CA GLN A 72 1.87 -1.91 -9.87
C GLN A 72 1.50 -2.58 -8.54
N VAL A 73 2.47 -3.08 -7.76
CA VAL A 73 2.22 -3.62 -6.41
C VAL A 73 1.72 -2.53 -5.49
N GLN A 74 2.35 -1.37 -5.54
CA GLN A 74 1.94 -0.22 -4.75
C GLN A 74 0.50 0.20 -5.07
N ILE A 75 0.14 0.27 -6.36
CA ILE A 75 -1.24 0.54 -6.80
C ILE A 75 -2.21 -0.52 -6.25
N ASP A 76 -1.94 -1.80 -6.51
CA ASP A 76 -2.85 -2.89 -6.13
C ASP A 76 -3.04 -2.97 -4.60
N THR A 77 -2.03 -2.55 -3.84
CA THR A 77 -2.06 -2.52 -2.38
C THR A 77 -2.83 -1.30 -1.86
N LEU A 78 -2.52 -0.10 -2.36
CA LEU A 78 -3.20 1.14 -1.95
C LEU A 78 -4.68 1.14 -2.34
N GLU A 79 -5.06 0.53 -3.47
CA GLU A 79 -6.47 0.37 -3.86
C GLU A 79 -7.29 -0.44 -2.84
N LYS A 80 -6.64 -1.26 -1.99
CA LYS A 80 -7.29 -2.03 -0.92
C LYS A 80 -7.38 -1.27 0.41
N PHE A 81 -6.63 -0.17 0.58
CA PHE A 81 -6.53 0.51 1.89
C PHE A 81 -7.87 0.93 2.46
N VAL A 82 -8.80 1.42 1.64
CA VAL A 82 -10.16 1.78 2.08
C VAL A 82 -10.83 0.60 2.78
N SER A 83 -10.86 -0.56 2.14
CA SER A 83 -11.50 -1.75 2.70
C SER A 83 -10.79 -2.25 3.96
N ILE A 84 -9.45 -2.15 4.01
CA ILE A 84 -8.67 -2.52 5.20
C ILE A 84 -9.01 -1.58 6.37
N ILE A 85 -9.06 -0.26 6.13
CA ILE A 85 -9.45 0.75 7.13
C ILE A 85 -10.84 0.44 7.68
N GLU A 86 -11.82 0.21 6.80
CA GLU A 86 -13.19 -0.12 7.22
C GLU A 86 -13.25 -1.40 8.04
N TYR A 87 -12.48 -2.42 7.65
CA TYR A 87 -12.38 -3.66 8.40
C TYR A 87 -11.79 -3.43 9.80
N LEU A 88 -10.67 -2.72 9.90
CA LEU A 88 -9.99 -2.45 11.17
C LEU A 88 -10.90 -1.69 12.13
N ILE A 89 -11.55 -0.62 11.68
CA ILE A 89 -12.46 0.16 12.53
C ILE A 89 -13.71 -0.65 12.92
N GLY A 90 -14.26 -1.43 11.99
CA GLY A 90 -15.51 -2.15 12.24
C GLY A 90 -15.38 -3.43 13.06
N ASN A 91 -14.20 -4.07 13.06
CA ASN A 91 -14.05 -5.45 13.52
C ASN A 91 -12.85 -5.68 14.45
N VAL A 92 -11.91 -4.74 14.56
CA VAL A 92 -10.68 -4.93 15.32
C VAL A 92 -10.61 -3.93 16.48
N GLU A 93 -10.37 -4.44 17.69
CA GLU A 93 -10.13 -3.59 18.86
C GLU A 93 -8.87 -2.74 18.65
N ASN A 94 -8.98 -1.43 18.92
CA ASN A 94 -7.93 -0.44 18.65
C ASN A 94 -7.51 -0.36 17.17
N GLY A 95 -8.44 -0.62 16.24
CA GLY A 95 -8.18 -0.55 14.81
C GLY A 95 -7.68 0.83 14.34
N ASP A 96 -8.09 1.90 15.01
CA ASP A 96 -7.62 3.27 14.81
C ASP A 96 -6.11 3.40 15.05
N VAL A 97 -5.61 2.80 16.13
CA VAL A 97 -4.18 2.76 16.46
C VAL A 97 -3.40 2.03 15.38
N LEU A 98 -3.90 0.89 14.91
CA LEU A 98 -3.26 0.09 13.87
C LEU A 98 -3.20 0.83 12.53
N ILE A 99 -4.25 1.58 12.18
CA ILE A 99 -4.24 2.44 10.99
C ILE A 99 -3.10 3.46 11.08
N LYS A 100 -2.93 4.12 12.24
CA LYS A 100 -1.87 5.12 12.44
C LYS A 100 -0.48 4.52 12.34
N GLU A 101 -0.28 3.34 12.91
CA GLU A 101 1.02 2.66 12.94
C GLU A 101 1.44 2.11 11.56
N TYR A 102 0.48 1.49 10.84
CA TYR A 102 0.80 0.72 9.64
C TYR A 102 0.47 1.43 8.33
N LEU A 103 -0.60 2.22 8.27
CA LEU A 103 -1.15 2.68 6.98
C LEU A 103 -1.02 4.19 6.76
N PHE A 104 -1.16 4.99 7.83
CA PHE A 104 -1.30 6.44 7.71
C PHE A 104 -0.12 7.10 7.00
N GLN A 105 1.12 6.76 7.37
CA GLN A 105 2.31 7.33 6.74
C GLN A 105 2.38 7.02 5.24
N SER A 106 2.11 5.78 4.82
CA SER A 106 2.09 5.41 3.41
C SER A 106 1.01 6.19 2.64
N ILE A 107 -0.17 6.41 3.24
CA ILE A 107 -1.22 7.26 2.65
C ILE A 107 -0.70 8.68 2.43
N ILE A 108 -0.19 9.33 3.48
CA ILE A 108 0.25 10.73 3.43
C ILE A 108 1.39 10.92 2.42
N GLN A 109 2.36 10.01 2.36
CA GLN A 109 3.47 10.09 1.40
C GLN A 109 3.02 9.93 -0.06
N THR A 110 1.87 9.31 -0.30
CA THR A 110 1.41 8.95 -1.65
C THR A 110 0.23 9.78 -2.15
N ILE A 111 -0.40 10.63 -1.33
CA ILE A 111 -1.42 11.60 -1.80
C ILE A 111 -0.85 12.62 -2.80
N GLY A 112 0.47 12.81 -2.78
CA GLY A 112 1.27 13.68 -3.63
C GLY A 112 1.74 13.05 -4.95
N HIS A 113 1.50 11.76 -5.14
CA HIS A 113 2.32 10.96 -6.05
C HIS A 113 2.14 11.32 -7.53
N SER A 114 3.22 11.26 -8.32
CA SER A 114 3.21 11.58 -9.76
C SER A 114 2.31 10.65 -10.57
N ASN A 115 2.28 9.36 -10.23
CA ASN A 115 1.34 8.39 -10.79
C ASN A 115 -0.09 8.65 -10.30
N ASN A 116 -1.00 8.92 -11.26
CA ASN A 116 -2.40 9.24 -11.00
C ASN A 116 -3.18 8.13 -10.26
N ARG A 117 -2.87 6.85 -10.48
CA ARG A 117 -3.59 5.74 -9.82
C ARG A 117 -3.22 5.65 -8.35
N ILE A 118 -1.92 5.72 -8.05
CA ILE A 118 -1.40 5.78 -6.67
C ILE A 118 -2.05 6.96 -5.95
N ARG A 119 -1.96 8.15 -6.54
CA ARG A 119 -2.52 9.37 -5.98
C ARG A 119 -4.02 9.25 -5.68
N LYS A 120 -4.82 8.76 -6.63
CA LYS A 120 -6.26 8.55 -6.44
C LYS A 120 -6.56 7.53 -5.34
N ALA A 121 -5.86 6.40 -5.32
CA ALA A 121 -6.06 5.37 -4.29
C ALA A 121 -5.77 5.91 -2.89
N SER A 122 -4.65 6.61 -2.72
CA SER A 122 -4.26 7.21 -1.43
C SER A 122 -5.19 8.33 -1.00
N GLN A 123 -5.62 9.18 -1.94
CA GLN A 123 -6.61 10.23 -1.65
C GLN A 123 -7.97 9.64 -1.24
N SER A 124 -8.42 8.56 -1.89
CA SER A 124 -9.63 7.84 -1.48
C SER A 124 -9.51 7.28 -0.06
N ALA A 125 -8.37 6.68 0.29
CA ALA A 125 -8.11 6.21 1.65
C ALA A 125 -8.11 7.36 2.67
N LEU A 126 -7.48 8.50 2.32
CA LEU A 126 -7.47 9.69 3.17
C LEU A 126 -8.88 10.26 3.39
N ILE A 127 -9.68 10.38 2.33
CA ILE A 127 -11.08 10.82 2.42
C ILE A 127 -11.87 9.88 3.33
N ARG A 128 -11.67 8.57 3.20
CA ARG A 128 -12.35 7.60 4.06
C ARG A 128 -12.00 7.79 5.53
N LEU A 129 -10.74 8.06 5.85
CA LEU A 129 -10.32 8.37 7.22
C LEU A 129 -10.99 9.64 7.77
N PHE A 130 -11.21 10.66 6.94
CA PHE A 130 -11.99 11.83 7.34
C PHE A 130 -13.46 11.50 7.59
N GLU A 131 -14.10 10.74 6.69
CA GLU A 131 -15.50 10.33 6.84
C GLU A 131 -15.75 9.48 8.09
N MET A 132 -14.74 8.73 8.53
CA MET A 132 -14.80 7.88 9.72
C MET A 132 -14.34 8.59 10.99
N ASP A 133 -14.07 9.90 10.95
CA ASP A 133 -13.57 10.71 12.07
C ASP A 133 -12.25 10.16 12.68
N GLN A 134 -11.39 9.59 11.84
CA GLN A 134 -10.11 8.99 12.25
C GLN A 134 -8.91 9.94 12.10
N ILE A 135 -9.16 11.22 11.84
CA ILE A 135 -8.13 12.25 11.65
C ILE A 135 -8.36 13.38 12.64
N LYS A 136 -7.34 13.64 13.46
CA LYS A 136 -7.36 14.73 14.44
C LYS A 136 -6.86 16.03 13.82
N SER A 137 -7.29 17.16 14.37
CA SER A 137 -6.92 18.49 13.88
C SER A 137 -5.40 18.71 13.82
N ASP A 138 -4.64 18.17 14.77
CA ASP A 138 -3.18 18.29 14.80
C ASP A 138 -2.51 17.52 13.65
N GLU A 139 -3.09 16.39 13.24
CA GLU A 139 -2.60 15.59 12.11
C GLU A 139 -2.87 16.28 10.77
N ILE A 140 -3.99 17.03 10.69
CA ILE A 140 -4.31 17.84 9.50
C ILE A 140 -3.21 18.89 9.28
N GLU A 141 -2.91 19.67 10.32
CA GLU A 141 -1.95 20.77 10.24
C GLU A 141 -0.51 20.27 10.05
N ARG A 142 -0.15 19.19 10.74
CA ARG A 142 1.23 18.67 10.75
C ARG A 142 1.57 17.82 9.53
N ASP A 143 0.66 16.94 9.11
CA ASP A 143 0.99 15.86 8.15
C ASP A 143 0.26 16.05 6.80
N ILE A 144 -1.03 16.37 6.83
CA ILE A 144 -1.86 16.39 5.62
C ILE A 144 -1.67 17.68 4.81
N ILE A 145 -1.82 18.86 5.42
CA ILE A 145 -1.70 20.15 4.74
C ILE A 145 -0.34 20.30 4.05
N PRO A 146 0.81 20.05 4.72
CA PRO A 146 2.12 20.17 4.08
C PRO A 146 2.29 19.24 2.88
N SER A 147 1.73 18.03 2.96
CA SER A 147 1.78 17.05 1.87
C SER A 147 0.88 17.45 0.69
N LEU A 148 -0.28 18.06 0.96
CA LEU A 148 -1.15 18.62 -0.08
C LEU A 148 -0.55 19.86 -0.75
N CYS A 149 0.07 20.77 0.02
CA CYS A 149 0.71 21.97 -0.55
C CYS A 149 1.89 21.65 -1.49
N GLN A 150 2.45 20.44 -1.42
CA GLN A 150 3.47 19.99 -2.36
C GLN A 150 2.88 19.61 -3.73
N LEU A 151 1.58 19.33 -3.83
CA LEU A 151 0.90 19.01 -5.08
C LEU A 151 0.82 20.21 -6.03
N ASP A 152 0.56 21.41 -5.50
CA ASP A 152 0.39 22.64 -6.30
C ASP A 152 1.69 23.16 -6.92
N ARG A 153 2.85 22.57 -6.58
CA ARG A 153 4.17 22.99 -7.06
C ARG A 153 4.78 22.04 -8.11
N ALA A 154 4.07 20.99 -8.51
CA ALA A 154 4.49 20.00 -9.51
C ALA A 154 3.72 20.19 -10.83
#